data_AF-A0A8S0FW55-F1
#
_entry.id   AF-A0A8S0FW55-F1
#
_cell.length_a   1.000
_cell.length_b   1.000
_cell.length_c   1.000
_cell.angle_alpha   90.00
_cell.angle_beta   90.00
_cell.angle_gamma   90.00
#
_symmetry.space_group_name_H-M   'P 1'
#
loop_
_entity.id
_entity.type
_entity.pdbx_description
1 polymer ?
#
loop_
_entity_poly.entity_id
_entity_poly.type
_entity_poly.pdbx_seq_one_letter_code
_entity_poly.pdbx_strand_id
1 'polypeptide(L)'
;MDIYLKVNSGMNRLGFQPDRVLTVWQQLRAMANVGEMTLMSHFAEAEHPDGISSAMARIEQAAEGLECRRSLSNSAATLWHQEAHFDWVRPGIILYGASPSGQPTVISPIPDYVR
;
A
#
# COMPACT_ATOMS: atom_id res chain seq x y z
N MET A 1 -5.77 -20.66 2.06
CA MET A 1 -5.01 -19.83 1.11
C MET A 1 -5.11 -18.41 1.58
N ASP A 2 -3.97 -17.76 1.77
CA ASP A 2 -3.94 -16.37 2.23
C ASP A 2 -4.22 -15.42 1.07
N ILE A 3 -4.89 -14.31 1.36
CA ILE A 3 -5.44 -13.41 0.34
C ILE A 3 -5.02 -11.97 0.60
N TYR A 4 -4.62 -11.28 -0.48
CA TYR A 4 -4.46 -9.84 -0.50
C TYR A 4 -5.70 -9.21 -1.15
N LEU A 5 -6.57 -8.63 -0.34
CA LEU A 5 -7.75 -7.93 -0.86
C LEU A 5 -7.34 -6.53 -1.31
N LYS A 6 -7.37 -6.30 -2.62
CA LYS A 6 -6.93 -5.03 -3.20
C LYS A 6 -8.05 -3.99 -3.22
N VAL A 7 -7.77 -2.80 -2.68
CA VAL A 7 -8.59 -1.60 -2.77
C VAL A 7 -8.13 -0.75 -3.95
N ASN A 8 -9.07 -0.21 -4.71
CA ASN A 8 -8.80 0.86 -5.66
C ASN A 8 -8.86 2.21 -4.93
N SER A 9 -7.69 2.77 -4.62
CA SER A 9 -7.57 4.06 -3.93
C SER A 9 -7.27 5.24 -4.85
N GLY A 10 -7.41 5.10 -6.17
CA GLY A 10 -7.22 6.20 -7.12
C GLY A 10 -6.41 5.86 -8.38
N MET A 11 -5.65 4.75 -8.37
CA MET A 11 -4.90 4.31 -9.55
C MET A 11 -5.81 3.79 -10.68
N ASN A 12 -7.04 3.35 -10.35
CA ASN A 12 -8.06 2.93 -11.33
C ASN A 12 -7.59 1.84 -12.31
N ARG A 13 -6.72 0.94 -11.85
CA ARG A 13 -6.23 -0.21 -12.63
C ARG A 13 -6.83 -1.53 -12.15
N LEU A 14 -6.75 -1.80 -10.85
CA LEU A 14 -7.27 -3.02 -10.20
C LEU A 14 -7.68 -2.70 -8.77
N GLY A 15 -8.60 -3.50 -8.22
CA GLY A 15 -9.06 -3.41 -6.84
C GLY A 15 -10.54 -3.03 -6.74
N PHE A 16 -11.14 -3.36 -5.60
CA PHE A 16 -12.53 -3.01 -5.29
C PHE A 16 -12.63 -1.53 -4.91
N GLN A 17 -13.76 -0.91 -5.24
CA GLN A 17 -14.07 0.44 -4.74
C GLN A 17 -14.19 0.40 -3.20
N PRO A 18 -13.78 1.48 -2.49
CA PRO A 18 -13.75 1.50 -1.02
C PRO A 18 -15.04 1.04 -0.34
N ASP A 19 -16.20 1.46 -0.88
CA ASP A 19 -17.54 1.13 -0.38
C ASP A 19 -17.89 -0.37 -0.50
N ARG A 20 -17.16 -1.13 -1.34
CA ARG A 20 -17.37 -2.57 -1.55
C ARG A 20 -16.47 -3.45 -0.69
N VAL A 21 -15.42 -2.88 -0.10
CA VAL A 21 -14.36 -3.65 0.57
C VAL A 21 -14.90 -4.43 1.76
N LEU A 22 -15.70 -3.81 2.63
CA LEU A 22 -16.28 -4.48 3.79
C LEU A 22 -17.14 -5.70 3.39
N THR A 23 -17.99 -5.56 2.37
CA THR A 23 -18.83 -6.65 1.87
C THR A 23 -17.99 -7.81 1.34
N VAL A 24 -16.98 -7.52 0.52
CA VAL A 24 -16.12 -8.56 -0.07
C VAL A 24 -15.28 -9.23 1.01
N TRP A 25 -14.77 -8.45 1.99
CA TRP A 25 -14.03 -8.97 3.13
C TRP A 25 -14.83 -10.00 3.92
N GLN A 26 -16.09 -9.68 4.23
CA GLN A 26 -16.99 -10.61 4.95
C GLN A 26 -17.28 -11.87 4.14
N GLN A 27 -17.51 -11.73 2.83
CA GLN A 27 -17.74 -12.88 1.94
C GLN A 27 -16.54 -13.82 1.89
N LEU A 28 -15.32 -13.28 1.75
CA LEU A 28 -14.09 -14.06 1.74
C LEU A 28 -13.84 -14.73 3.10
N ARG A 29 -14.06 -14.01 4.21
CA ARG A 29 -13.88 -14.55 5.57
C ARG A 29 -14.80 -15.73 5.87
N ALA A 30 -15.96 -15.80 5.24
CA ALA A 30 -16.91 -16.91 5.41
C ALA A 30 -16.52 -18.19 4.64
N MET A 31 -15.53 -18.13 3.75
CA MET A 31 -15.11 -19.27 2.94
C MET A 31 -14.07 -20.12 3.70
N ALA A 32 -14.33 -21.44 3.80
CA ALA A 32 -13.50 -22.36 4.59
C ALA A 32 -12.04 -22.49 4.10
N ASN A 33 -11.77 -22.13 2.84
CA ASN A 33 -10.44 -22.22 2.23
C ASN A 33 -9.64 -20.91 2.29
N VAL A 34 -10.23 -19.83 2.83
CA VAL A 34 -9.55 -18.54 3.00
C VAL A 34 -8.83 -18.52 4.34
N GLY A 35 -7.53 -18.21 4.29
CA GLY A 35 -6.66 -18.10 5.46
C GLY A 35 -6.54 -16.65 5.94
N GLU A 36 -5.31 -16.21 6.18
CA GLU A 36 -5.06 -14.82 6.56
C GLU A 36 -5.43 -13.87 5.41
N MET A 37 -5.97 -12.71 5.76
CA MET A 37 -6.30 -11.65 4.80
C MET A 37 -5.50 -10.38 5.10
N THR A 38 -4.98 -9.76 4.04
CA THR A 38 -4.25 -8.50 4.09
C THR A 38 -4.92 -7.49 3.17
N LEU A 39 -5.17 -6.28 3.65
CA LEU A 39 -5.65 -5.20 2.81
C LEU A 39 -4.51 -4.62 2.00
N MET A 40 -4.69 -4.49 0.69
CA MET A 40 -3.65 -4.04 -0.23
C MET A 40 -4.09 -2.83 -1.04
N SER A 41 -3.21 -1.88 -1.25
CA SER A 41 -3.38 -0.84 -2.28
C SER A 41 -2.06 -0.50 -2.93
N HIS A 42 -2.09 0.37 -3.95
CA HIS A 42 -0.92 0.88 -4.64
C HIS A 42 -1.10 2.36 -4.95
N PHE A 43 -0.19 3.19 -4.43
CA PHE A 43 -0.22 4.63 -4.67
C PHE A 43 0.16 4.98 -6.11
N ALA A 44 -0.56 5.94 -6.69
CA ALA A 44 -0.33 6.41 -8.05
C ALA A 44 0.68 7.54 -8.15
N GLU A 45 0.81 8.34 -7.08
CA GLU A 45 1.54 9.61 -7.09
C GLU A 45 2.47 9.73 -5.87
N ALA A 46 2.97 8.60 -5.35
CA ALA A 46 3.80 8.58 -4.15
C ALA A 46 5.17 9.27 -4.32
N GLU A 47 5.53 9.70 -5.53
CA GLU A 47 6.69 10.58 -5.75
C GLU A 47 6.44 12.01 -5.27
N HIS A 48 5.18 12.41 -5.10
CA HIS A 48 4.80 13.73 -4.62
C HIS A 48 4.62 13.74 -3.09
N PRO A 49 5.06 14.79 -2.37
CA PRO A 49 4.91 14.89 -0.92
C PRO A 49 3.47 14.72 -0.41
N ASP A 50 2.49 15.25 -1.15
CA ASP A 50 1.06 15.12 -0.80
C ASP A 50 0.32 14.04 -1.61
N GLY A 51 1.04 13.31 -2.46
CA GLY A 51 0.45 12.43 -3.47
C GLY A 51 -0.21 11.16 -2.91
N ILE A 52 -0.03 10.87 -1.62
CA ILE A 52 -0.70 9.73 -0.97
C ILE A 52 -1.96 10.12 -0.22
N SER A 53 -2.17 11.39 0.10
CA SER A 53 -3.19 11.83 1.06
C SER A 53 -4.61 11.43 0.66
N SER A 54 -4.98 11.64 -0.60
CA SER A 54 -6.29 11.27 -1.12
C SER A 54 -6.51 9.75 -1.17
N ALA A 55 -5.45 9.00 -1.50
CA ALA A 55 -5.48 7.54 -1.52
C ALA A 55 -5.59 6.97 -0.11
N MET A 56 -4.83 7.52 0.84
CA MET A 56 -4.89 7.15 2.26
C MET A 56 -6.29 7.34 2.83
N ALA A 57 -6.93 8.49 2.59
CA ALA A 57 -8.30 8.72 3.06
C ALA A 57 -9.28 7.66 2.55
N ARG A 58 -9.17 7.25 1.27
CA ARG A 58 -10.00 6.19 0.69
C ARG A 58 -9.68 4.81 1.27
N ILE A 59 -8.42 4.54 1.59
CA ILE A 59 -7.98 3.28 2.21
C ILE A 59 -8.49 3.19 3.64
N GLU A 60 -8.43 4.27 4.42
CA GLU A 60 -8.98 4.28 5.78
C GLU A 60 -10.50 4.10 5.79
N GLN A 61 -11.21 4.74 4.85
CA GLN A 61 -12.64 4.48 4.66
C GLN A 61 -12.92 3.00 4.35
N ALA A 62 -12.12 2.38 3.48
CA ALA A 62 -12.25 0.97 3.13
C ALA A 62 -11.91 0.03 4.30
N ALA A 63 -11.01 0.46 5.18
CA ALA A 63 -10.52 -0.31 6.32
C ALA A 63 -11.35 -0.10 7.60
N GLU A 64 -12.37 0.76 7.56
CA GLU A 64 -13.22 1.04 8.71
C GLU A 64 -13.89 -0.25 9.23
N GLY A 65 -13.67 -0.56 10.51
CA GLY A 65 -14.17 -1.79 11.13
C GLY A 65 -13.42 -3.08 10.73
N LEU A 66 -12.34 -2.97 9.95
CA LEU A 66 -11.49 -4.11 9.58
C LEU A 66 -10.22 -4.16 10.44
N GLU A 67 -10.14 -5.14 11.34
CA GLU A 67 -8.87 -5.52 11.97
C GLU A 67 -8.07 -6.37 10.99
N CYS A 68 -7.14 -5.74 10.27
CA CYS A 68 -6.37 -6.41 9.24
C CYS A 68 -4.96 -5.85 9.10
N ARG A 69 -4.03 -6.72 8.69
CA ARG A 69 -2.72 -6.29 8.20
C ARG A 69 -2.88 -5.51 6.91
N ARG A 70 -1.96 -4.59 6.63
CA ARG A 70 -2.00 -3.70 5.47
C ARG A 70 -0.68 -3.74 4.71
N SER A 71 -0.80 -3.67 3.37
CA SER A 71 0.33 -3.51 2.46
C SER A 71 0.01 -2.42 1.45
N LEU A 72 0.60 -1.24 1.60
CA LEU A 72 0.26 -0.08 0.76
C LEU A 72 1.47 0.42 -0.03
N SER A 73 2.63 0.52 0.61
CA SER A 73 3.80 1.16 0.04
C SER A 73 4.41 0.42 -1.16
N ASN A 74 4.63 1.17 -2.25
CA ASN A 74 5.53 0.82 -3.34
C ASN A 74 6.92 1.43 -3.07
N SER A 75 7.85 1.42 -4.04
CA SER A 75 9.18 2.02 -3.85
C SER A 75 9.16 3.48 -3.38
N ALA A 76 8.36 4.34 -4.02
CA ALA A 76 8.29 5.76 -3.69
C ALA A 76 7.72 5.98 -2.27
N ALA A 77 6.61 5.31 -1.94
CA ALA A 77 6.03 5.39 -0.61
C ALA A 77 6.94 4.78 0.47
N THR A 78 7.71 3.74 0.14
CA THR A 78 8.70 3.17 1.08
C THR A 78 9.78 4.19 1.42
N LEU A 79 10.25 4.97 0.44
CA LEU A 79 11.31 5.97 0.64
C LEU A 79 10.82 7.25 1.32
N TRP A 80 9.65 7.75 0.93
CA TRP A 80 9.26 9.13 1.22
C TRP A 80 8.02 9.26 2.11
N HIS A 81 7.32 8.16 2.42
CA HIS A 81 6.07 8.17 3.16
C HIS A 81 6.06 7.09 4.25
N GLN A 82 6.77 7.34 5.36
CA GLN A 82 6.94 6.39 6.45
C GLN A 82 5.60 5.99 7.12
N GLU A 83 4.64 6.91 7.17
CA GLU A 83 3.29 6.69 7.66
C GLU A 83 2.52 5.60 6.89
N ALA A 84 2.95 5.27 5.66
CA ALA A 84 2.30 4.29 4.80
C ALA A 84 2.95 2.89 4.84
N HIS A 85 3.97 2.67 5.68
CA HIS A 85 4.72 1.40 5.71
C HIS A 85 3.87 0.21 6.16
N PHE A 86 3.06 0.40 7.21
CA PHE A 86 2.21 -0.64 7.82
C PHE A 86 2.96 -1.98 8.00
N ASP A 87 2.28 -3.12 7.84
CA ASP A 87 2.83 -4.46 8.09
C ASP A 87 3.77 -4.92 6.98
N TRP A 88 3.53 -4.50 5.72
CA TRP A 88 4.29 -4.96 4.56
C TRP A 88 4.53 -3.84 3.54
N VAL A 89 5.80 -3.47 3.34
CA VAL A 89 6.24 -2.65 2.20
C VAL A 89 6.53 -3.52 0.97
N ARG A 90 6.42 -2.93 -0.24
CA ARG A 90 6.70 -3.61 -1.51
C ARG A 90 7.68 -2.80 -2.38
N PRO A 91 8.95 -2.69 -1.96
CA PRO A 91 9.97 -2.03 -2.76
C PRO A 91 10.19 -2.84 -4.06
N GLY A 92 10.13 -2.15 -5.19
CA GLY A 92 10.41 -2.70 -6.53
C GLY A 92 11.67 -2.06 -7.07
N ILE A 93 11.52 -0.99 -7.85
CA ILE A 93 12.64 -0.29 -8.52
C ILE A 93 13.80 0.12 -7.58
N ILE A 94 13.49 0.46 -6.32
CA ILE A 94 14.52 0.86 -5.35
C ILE A 94 15.40 -0.31 -4.88
N LEU A 95 14.92 -1.55 -4.95
CA LEU A 95 15.76 -2.73 -4.68
C LEU A 95 16.92 -2.87 -5.67
N TYR A 96 16.79 -2.25 -6.85
CA TYR A 96 17.79 -2.27 -7.91
C TYR A 96 18.63 -1.00 -7.95
N GLY A 97 18.56 -0.15 -6.92
CA GLY A 97 19.31 1.10 -6.84
C GLY A 97 18.81 2.20 -7.77
N ALA A 98 17.63 2.05 -8.36
CA ALA A 98 17.04 3.04 -9.25
C ALA A 98 15.96 3.87 -8.53
N SER A 99 15.99 5.19 -8.76
CA SER A 99 15.06 6.14 -8.15
C SER A 99 13.64 5.96 -8.70
N PRO A 100 12.61 5.87 -7.83
CA PRO A 100 11.23 5.75 -8.28
C PRO A 100 10.67 7.03 -8.90
N SER A 101 11.28 8.20 -8.68
CA SER A 101 10.88 9.44 -9.36
C SER A 101 11.42 9.57 -10.79
N GLY A 102 12.22 8.60 -11.26
CA GLY A 102 12.88 8.67 -12.56
C GLY A 102 13.98 9.74 -12.66
N GLN A 103 14.20 10.54 -11.61
CA GLN A 103 15.30 11.49 -11.53
C GLN A 103 16.53 10.83 -10.92
N PRO A 104 17.74 11.12 -11.44
CA PRO A 104 18.99 10.72 -10.82
C PRO A 104 19.23 11.56 -9.56
N THR A 105 18.44 11.30 -8.51
CA THR A 105 18.74 11.82 -7.18
C THR A 105 19.75 10.86 -6.56
N VAL A 106 20.86 11.39 -6.05
CA VAL A 106 21.69 10.71 -5.07
C VAL A 106 20.72 10.18 -4.02
N ILE A 107 20.62 8.85 -3.88
CA ILE A 107 19.93 8.24 -2.74
C ILE A 107 20.60 8.88 -1.53
N SER A 108 19.91 9.83 -0.87
CA SER A 108 20.46 10.54 0.27
C SER A 108 21.06 9.50 1.21
N PRO A 109 22.27 9.71 1.76
CA PRO A 109 22.96 8.66 2.50
C PRO A 109 21.99 8.05 3.51
N ILE A 110 21.95 6.71 3.51
CA ILE A 110 21.24 5.94 4.52
C ILE A 110 21.51 6.61 5.87
N PRO A 111 20.49 7.04 6.63
CA PRO A 111 20.70 7.71 7.90
C PRO A 111 21.68 6.93 8.78
N ASP A 112 22.61 7.63 9.43
CA ASP A 112 23.74 7.01 10.16
C ASP A 112 23.32 6.02 11.27
N TYR A 113 22.04 5.98 11.66
CA TYR A 113 21.51 5.04 12.65
C TYR A 113 21.31 3.60 12.12
N VAL A 114 21.52 3.35 10.83
CA VAL A 114 21.42 2.01 10.20
C VAL A 114 22.80 1.34 10.08
N ARG A 115 23.81 1.82 10.81
CA ARG A 115 25.11 1.16 10.98
C ARG A 115 25.26 0.52 12.36
#